data_AF-A0A1E4G6I9-F1
#
_entry.id   AF-A0A1E4G6I9-F1
#
_cell.length_a   1.000
_cell.length_b   1.000
_cell.length_c   1.000
_cell.angle_alpha   90.00
_cell.angle_beta   90.00
_cell.angle_gamma   90.00
#
_symmetry.space_group_name_H-M   'P 1'
#
loop_
_entity.id
_entity.type
_entity.pdbx_description
1 polymer ?
#
loop_
_entity_poly.entity_id
_entity_poly.type
_entity_poly.pdbx_seq_one_letter_code
_entity_poly.pdbx_strand_id
1 'polypeptide(L)'
;MSILRLLGGAVAALLLAAAPSLAQDTNNTTAFQAFVAAGDYEKANFYLANGYVTAANIDSGQIFYTTLVEHYGGDLAANLGKIDRLYNYLAAISPIDLNRRFACGSDSAGICLLANTLSYGARPAEIAWFVTRGLDLNKREADIVPATLPLLTRLGTVYSMTDLNWFVANGMVLGDETYSIEELVGYEDRVLSTRDRYRQLTMPDNFLNLGDQNLLDVLIIALATDVSVNARQQALRRDVLCNFITYAASAYTPSFDYLRHVLKSVPDFRGDNIGKQTQGNGGVYAVFPTSCVLLVKAMATSHAHLDQITSEFANQGDVPTASWLLSIQQGRS
;
A
#
# COMPACT_ATOMS: atom_id res chain seq x y z
N MET A 1 56.45 64.51 33.97
CA MET A 1 56.30 63.28 33.16
C MET A 1 54.85 63.28 32.69
N SER A 2 54.58 63.85 31.53
CA SER A 2 54.54 63.20 30.20
C SER A 2 53.07 63.18 29.78
N ILE A 3 52.62 64.09 28.92
CA ILE A 3 52.53 63.94 27.45
C ILE A 3 51.05 63.75 27.02
N LEU A 4 50.56 64.79 26.33
CA LEU A 4 49.77 64.82 25.09
C LEU A 4 48.37 64.20 24.95
N ARG A 5 47.49 65.09 24.45
CA ARG A 5 46.62 65.04 23.25
C ARG A 5 45.38 64.13 23.28
N LEU A 6 44.17 64.69 23.21
CA LEU A 6 43.47 65.35 22.08
C LEU A 6 42.91 64.36 21.04
N LEU A 7 41.59 64.53 20.81
CA LEU A 7 40.78 64.12 19.65
C LEU A 7 40.44 62.62 19.66
N GLY A 8 39.20 62.19 19.62
CA GLY A 8 38.06 62.68 18.85
C GLY A 8 37.53 61.46 18.11
N GLY A 9 36.33 61.00 18.42
CA GLY A 9 35.78 59.78 17.83
C GLY A 9 34.29 59.74 18.00
N ALA A 10 33.60 60.10 16.92
CA ALA A 10 32.15 60.07 16.78
C ALA A 10 31.58 58.71 17.21
N VAL A 11 30.58 58.73 18.09
CA VAL A 11 29.72 57.57 18.30
C VAL A 11 28.85 57.45 17.06
N ALA A 12 29.29 56.58 16.15
CA ALA A 12 28.51 56.18 14.99
C ALA A 12 27.20 55.58 15.49
N ALA A 13 26.09 56.18 15.06
CA ALA A 13 24.77 55.60 15.16
C ALA A 13 24.80 54.23 14.49
N LEU A 14 24.63 53.17 15.28
CA LEU A 14 24.32 51.85 14.75
C LEU A 14 22.94 51.95 14.10
N LEU A 15 22.92 52.11 12.77
CA LEU A 15 21.77 51.73 11.97
C LEU A 15 21.54 50.25 12.21
N LEU A 16 20.56 49.94 13.07
CA LEU A 16 19.79 48.71 12.95
C LEU A 16 19.14 48.76 11.57
N ALA A 17 19.85 48.23 10.56
CA ALA A 17 19.19 47.77 9.36
C ALA A 17 18.25 46.67 9.82
N ALA A 18 16.99 47.05 10.03
CA ALA A 18 15.89 46.11 10.02
C ALA A 18 16.01 45.37 8.70
N ALA A 19 16.45 44.11 8.76
CA ALA A 19 16.29 43.21 7.62
C ALA A 19 14.82 43.35 7.22
N PRO A 20 14.51 43.69 5.96
CA PRO A 20 13.12 43.71 5.55
C PRO A 20 12.59 42.32 5.86
N SER A 21 11.54 42.27 6.68
CA SER A 21 10.73 41.07 6.77
C SER A 21 10.19 40.87 5.35
N LEU A 22 10.91 40.08 4.56
CA LEU A 22 10.45 39.58 3.27
C LEU A 22 9.17 38.83 3.60
N ALA A 23 8.05 39.52 3.40
CA ALA A 23 6.76 38.89 3.32
C ALA A 23 6.94 37.72 2.34
N GLN A 24 6.69 36.51 2.82
CA GLN A 24 6.74 35.30 2.02
C GLN A 24 5.83 35.50 0.81
N ASP A 25 6.42 35.72 -0.36
CA ASP A 25 5.66 35.62 -1.59
C ASP A 25 5.53 34.14 -1.91
N THR A 26 4.32 33.60 -1.78
CA THR A 26 3.97 32.23 -2.17
C THR A 26 4.45 31.92 -3.59
N ASN A 27 4.52 32.93 -4.48
CA ASN A 27 5.03 32.77 -5.84
C ASN A 27 6.50 32.33 -5.90
N ASN A 28 7.35 32.80 -4.98
CA ASN A 28 8.77 32.44 -4.98
C ASN A 28 8.99 30.98 -4.56
N THR A 29 8.20 30.50 -3.58
CA THR A 29 8.27 29.10 -3.14
C THR A 29 7.73 28.16 -4.21
N THR A 30 6.63 28.53 -4.86
CA THR A 30 6.08 27.76 -5.99
C THR A 30 7.06 27.71 -7.17
N ALA A 31 7.70 28.84 -7.52
CA ALA A 31 8.70 28.86 -8.58
C ALA A 31 9.92 27.98 -8.25
N PHE A 32 10.43 28.07 -7.02
CA PHE A 32 11.51 27.20 -6.54
C PHE A 32 11.14 25.72 -6.68
N GLN A 33 9.95 25.32 -6.22
CA GLN A 33 9.46 23.95 -6.32
C GLN A 33 9.37 23.47 -7.77
N ALA A 34 8.88 24.31 -8.68
CA ALA A 34 8.79 23.98 -10.10
C ALA A 34 10.17 23.72 -10.73
N PHE A 35 11.20 24.52 -10.39
CA PHE A 35 12.57 24.28 -10.87
C PHE A 35 13.16 23.00 -10.30
N VAL A 36 12.93 22.71 -9.01
CA VAL A 36 13.36 21.46 -8.39
C VAL A 36 12.70 20.25 -9.06
N ALA A 37 11.38 20.30 -9.28
CA ALA A 37 10.64 19.24 -9.96
C ALA A 37 11.13 18.99 -11.39
N ALA A 38 11.53 20.06 -12.10
CA ALA A 38 12.13 19.98 -13.43
C ALA A 38 13.60 19.51 -13.43
N GLY A 39 14.25 19.42 -12.27
CA GLY A 39 15.68 19.11 -12.14
C GLY A 39 16.62 20.27 -12.50
N ASP A 40 16.10 21.50 -12.58
CA ASP A 40 16.88 22.72 -12.85
C ASP A 40 17.42 23.33 -11.55
N TYR A 41 18.38 22.64 -10.96
CA TYR A 41 18.95 23.02 -9.65
C TYR A 41 19.74 24.33 -9.69
N GLU A 42 20.22 24.77 -10.86
CA GLU A 42 20.87 26.06 -11.03
C GLU A 42 19.86 27.20 -10.78
N LYS A 43 18.69 27.14 -11.42
CA LYS A 43 17.62 28.11 -11.17
C LYS A 43 17.06 27.99 -9.77
N ALA A 44 16.91 26.79 -9.21
CA ALA A 44 16.49 26.63 -7.82
C ALA A 44 17.50 27.29 -6.84
N ASN A 45 18.79 27.13 -7.08
CA ASN A 45 19.85 27.75 -6.26
C ASN A 45 19.86 29.28 -6.34
N PHE A 46 19.44 29.87 -7.46
CA PHE A 46 19.26 31.32 -7.54
C PHE A 46 18.29 31.84 -6.47
N TYR A 47 17.20 31.12 -6.19
CA TYR A 47 16.22 31.53 -5.18
C TYR A 47 16.79 31.43 -3.75
N LEU A 48 17.59 30.40 -3.48
CA LEU A 48 18.27 30.22 -2.19
C LEU A 48 19.36 31.28 -1.97
N ALA A 49 20.23 31.49 -2.96
CA ALA A 49 21.38 32.40 -2.86
C ALA A 49 20.97 33.87 -2.67
N ASN A 50 19.81 34.27 -3.22
CA ASN A 50 19.29 35.62 -3.10
C ASN A 50 18.29 35.80 -1.94
N GLY A 51 18.07 34.76 -1.12
CA GLY A 51 17.19 34.84 0.05
C GLY A 51 15.70 34.94 -0.27
N TYR A 52 15.27 34.67 -1.52
CA TYR A 52 13.85 34.59 -1.89
C TYR A 52 13.17 33.40 -1.24
N VAL A 53 13.94 32.34 -0.97
CA VAL A 53 13.52 31.17 -0.19
C VAL A 53 14.66 30.83 0.78
N THR A 54 14.32 30.36 1.98
CA THR A 54 15.29 29.95 3.01
C THR A 54 15.09 28.48 3.37
N ALA A 55 16.13 27.82 3.88
CA ALA A 55 16.04 26.43 4.32
C ALA A 55 14.93 26.19 5.36
N ALA A 56 14.70 27.16 6.26
CA ALA A 56 13.64 27.09 7.26
C ALA A 56 12.22 27.12 6.67
N ASN A 57 12.07 27.67 5.45
CA ASN A 57 10.78 27.82 4.78
C ASN A 57 10.53 26.72 3.73
N ILE A 58 11.47 25.79 3.56
CA ILE A 58 11.38 24.70 2.59
C ILE A 58 11.03 23.41 3.33
N ASP A 59 9.90 22.83 2.98
CA ASP A 59 9.58 21.46 3.34
C ASP A 59 10.21 20.50 2.31
N SER A 60 11.50 20.22 2.47
CA SER A 60 12.26 19.31 1.58
C SER A 60 11.59 17.94 1.48
N GLY A 61 11.00 17.44 2.57
CA GLY A 61 10.28 16.18 2.58
C GLY A 61 9.04 16.21 1.70
N GLN A 62 8.20 17.24 1.83
CA GLN A 62 7.01 17.38 1.00
C GLN A 62 7.36 17.56 -0.48
N ILE A 63 8.36 18.39 -0.80
CA ILE A 63 8.80 18.60 -2.20
C ILE A 63 9.32 17.28 -2.79
N PHE A 64 10.12 16.54 -2.03
CA PHE A 64 10.61 15.23 -2.45
C PHE A 64 9.46 14.26 -2.74
N TYR A 65 8.53 14.11 -1.79
CA TYR A 65 7.38 13.21 -1.93
C TYR A 65 6.49 13.60 -3.13
N THR A 66 6.08 14.86 -3.23
CA THR A 66 5.23 15.34 -4.33
C THR A 66 5.92 15.14 -5.67
N THR A 67 7.19 15.53 -5.79
CA THR A 67 7.95 15.37 -7.04
C THR A 67 8.12 13.89 -7.41
N LEU A 68 8.40 13.03 -6.42
CA LEU A 68 8.50 11.59 -6.61
C LEU A 68 7.20 11.04 -7.19
N VAL A 69 6.05 11.32 -6.56
CA VAL A 69 4.75 10.77 -6.97
C VAL A 69 4.30 11.32 -8.32
N GLU A 70 4.40 12.63 -8.53
CA GLU A 70 3.87 13.29 -9.72
C GLU A 70 4.75 13.11 -10.98
N HIS A 71 6.07 13.08 -10.81
CA HIS A 71 7.00 13.07 -11.96
C HIS A 71 7.75 11.76 -12.17
N TYR A 72 8.00 11.00 -11.11
CA TYR A 72 8.85 9.80 -11.20
C TYR A 72 8.11 8.49 -10.89
N GLY A 73 6.95 8.55 -10.23
CA GLY A 73 6.19 7.38 -9.77
C GLY A 73 5.70 6.48 -10.88
N GLY A 74 5.49 7.01 -12.09
CA GLY A 74 5.08 6.23 -13.27
C GLY A 74 6.13 5.22 -13.75
N ASP A 75 7.42 5.46 -13.47
CA ASP A 75 8.51 4.51 -13.74
C ASP A 75 9.68 4.78 -12.79
N LEU A 76 9.56 4.24 -11.57
CA LEU A 76 10.58 4.44 -10.53
C LEU A 76 11.94 3.91 -10.98
N ALA A 77 12.00 2.76 -11.63
CA ALA A 77 13.27 2.14 -12.06
C ALA A 77 14.05 3.01 -13.03
N ALA A 78 13.39 3.54 -14.08
CA ALA A 78 14.07 4.43 -15.03
C ALA A 78 14.50 5.76 -14.39
N ASN A 79 13.83 6.18 -13.32
CA ASN A 79 14.07 7.47 -12.68
C ASN A 79 14.92 7.39 -11.40
N LEU A 80 15.40 6.21 -10.96
CA LEU A 80 16.20 6.07 -9.74
C LEU A 80 17.39 7.06 -9.65
N GLY A 81 18.11 7.27 -10.75
CA GLY A 81 19.21 8.25 -10.78
C GLY A 81 18.76 9.71 -10.67
N LYS A 82 17.54 10.05 -11.10
CA LYS A 82 16.95 11.38 -10.88
C LYS A 82 16.44 11.53 -9.45
N ILE A 83 15.79 10.49 -8.93
CA ILE A 83 15.32 10.40 -7.53
C ILE A 83 16.50 10.60 -6.57
N ASP A 84 17.63 9.93 -6.83
CA ASP A 84 18.83 10.06 -6.00
C ASP A 84 19.38 11.49 -5.99
N ARG A 85 19.47 12.13 -7.17
CA ARG A 85 19.89 13.53 -7.28
C ARG A 85 18.92 14.48 -6.57
N LEU A 86 17.62 14.27 -6.73
CA LEU A 86 16.58 15.06 -6.07
C LEU A 86 16.70 14.96 -4.55
N TYR A 87 16.81 13.73 -4.02
CA TYR A 87 16.96 13.47 -2.60
C TYR A 87 18.22 14.15 -2.05
N ASN A 88 19.37 13.96 -2.69
CA ASN A 88 20.63 14.53 -2.24
C ASN A 88 20.60 16.06 -2.27
N TYR A 89 19.99 16.65 -3.31
CA TYR A 89 19.82 18.11 -3.41
C TYR A 89 18.95 18.65 -2.27
N LEU A 90 17.76 18.07 -2.07
CA LEU A 90 16.82 18.54 -1.05
C LEU A 90 17.29 18.26 0.37
N ALA A 91 17.95 17.12 0.62
CA ALA A 91 18.55 16.77 1.91
C ALA A 91 19.71 17.67 2.31
N ALA A 92 20.43 18.25 1.33
CA ALA A 92 21.47 19.26 1.60
C ALA A 92 20.89 20.61 2.05
N ILE A 93 19.62 20.88 1.75
CA ILE A 93 18.90 22.08 2.22
C ILE A 93 18.31 21.83 3.61
N SER A 94 17.58 20.72 3.77
CA SER A 94 16.94 20.32 5.01
C SER A 94 16.76 18.81 5.04
N PRO A 95 17.03 18.12 6.17
CA PRO A 95 16.91 16.66 6.27
C PRO A 95 15.53 16.15 5.83
N ILE A 96 15.52 15.03 5.10
CA ILE A 96 14.29 14.38 4.64
C ILE A 96 14.01 13.18 5.55
N ASP A 97 12.90 13.25 6.29
CA ASP A 97 12.32 12.08 6.97
C ASP A 97 11.36 11.37 6.01
N LEU A 98 11.69 10.14 5.62
CA LEU A 98 10.87 9.32 4.72
C LEU A 98 9.64 8.70 5.40
N ASN A 99 9.56 8.77 6.74
CA ASN A 99 8.54 8.11 7.55
C ASN A 99 7.47 9.06 8.11
N ARG A 100 7.60 10.35 7.85
CA ARG A 100 6.61 11.33 8.29
C ARG A 100 5.32 11.23 7.46
N ARG A 101 4.30 11.95 7.92
CA ARG A 101 3.06 12.19 7.17
C ARG A 101 3.33 13.18 6.02
N PHE A 102 2.89 12.84 4.82
CA PHE A 102 2.94 13.70 3.62
C PHE A 102 1.53 14.07 3.16
N ALA A 103 1.36 15.24 2.55
CA ALA A 103 0.15 15.49 1.77
C ALA A 103 0.21 14.64 0.48
N CYS A 104 -0.87 13.90 0.18
CA CYS A 104 -0.92 12.93 -0.93
C CYS A 104 -0.78 13.54 -2.34
N GLY A 105 -0.82 14.87 -2.46
CA GLY A 105 -0.70 15.63 -3.70
C GLY A 105 -1.13 17.08 -3.49
N SER A 106 -0.91 17.92 -4.50
CA SER A 106 -1.25 19.35 -4.48
C SER A 106 -2.75 19.62 -4.34
N ASP A 107 -3.61 18.73 -4.87
CA ASP A 107 -5.07 18.90 -4.90
C ASP A 107 -5.84 18.00 -3.90
N SER A 108 -5.16 17.15 -3.13
CA SER A 108 -5.80 16.19 -2.24
C SER A 108 -5.53 16.53 -0.78
N ALA A 109 -6.59 16.75 0.01
CA ALA A 109 -6.51 16.96 1.46
C ALA A 109 -6.12 15.69 2.27
N GLY A 110 -5.73 14.61 1.58
CA GLY A 110 -5.38 13.33 2.20
C GLY A 110 -3.95 13.33 2.74
N ILE A 111 -3.74 12.54 3.81
CA ILE A 111 -2.42 12.26 4.37
C ILE A 111 -1.95 10.89 3.86
N CYS A 112 -0.70 10.83 3.42
CA CYS A 112 -0.04 9.65 2.88
C CYS A 112 1.25 9.33 3.64
N LEU A 113 1.61 8.05 3.62
CA LEU A 113 2.93 7.55 4.01
C LEU A 113 3.64 7.04 2.77
N LEU A 114 4.95 7.28 2.67
CA LEU A 114 5.72 6.85 1.51
C LEU A 114 5.74 5.32 1.36
N ALA A 115 5.85 4.58 2.46
CA ALA A 115 5.82 3.11 2.44
C ALA A 115 4.56 2.59 1.75
N ASN A 116 3.39 3.13 2.10
CA ASN A 116 2.11 2.80 1.48
C ASN A 116 2.08 3.11 -0.01
N THR A 117 2.49 4.32 -0.38
CA THR A 117 2.52 4.77 -1.78
C THR A 117 3.36 3.82 -2.64
N LEU A 118 4.50 3.36 -2.11
CA LEU A 118 5.35 2.39 -2.78
C LEU A 118 4.73 0.97 -2.81
N SER A 119 4.07 0.52 -1.73
CA SER A 119 3.38 -0.77 -1.67
C SER A 119 2.20 -0.91 -2.64
N TYR A 120 1.77 0.17 -3.29
CA TYR A 120 0.81 0.12 -4.41
C TYR A 120 1.44 -0.27 -5.76
N GLY A 121 2.62 -0.90 -5.77
CA GLY A 121 3.14 -1.62 -6.94
C GLY A 121 4.59 -1.34 -7.31
N ALA A 122 5.33 -0.56 -6.52
CA ALA A 122 6.77 -0.46 -6.69
C ALA A 122 7.43 -1.83 -6.43
N ARG A 123 8.44 -2.16 -7.23
CA ARG A 123 9.17 -3.44 -7.10
C ARG A 123 10.14 -3.39 -5.92
N PRO A 124 10.46 -4.53 -5.29
CA PRO A 124 11.47 -4.61 -4.24
C PRO A 124 12.79 -3.87 -4.52
N ALA A 125 13.32 -3.98 -5.74
CA ALA A 125 14.56 -3.31 -6.14
C ALA A 125 14.45 -1.77 -6.13
N GLU A 126 13.26 -1.22 -6.41
CA GLU A 126 12.99 0.22 -6.36
C GLU A 126 12.82 0.68 -4.90
N ILE A 127 12.11 -0.12 -4.09
CA ILE A 127 11.87 0.15 -2.67
C ILE A 127 13.17 0.09 -1.86
N ALA A 128 14.10 -0.79 -2.23
CA ALA A 128 15.41 -0.94 -1.58
C ALA A 128 16.17 0.39 -1.47
N TRP A 129 16.07 1.26 -2.47
CA TRP A 129 16.73 2.58 -2.44
C TRP A 129 16.20 3.44 -1.28
N PHE A 130 14.92 3.36 -0.96
CA PHE A 130 14.29 4.09 0.15
C PHE A 130 14.60 3.44 1.50
N VAL A 131 14.53 2.11 1.58
CA VAL A 131 14.84 1.35 2.81
C VAL A 131 16.29 1.60 3.25
N THR A 132 17.25 1.62 2.32
CA THR A 132 18.65 1.96 2.62
C THR A 132 18.84 3.40 3.13
N ARG A 133 17.85 4.27 2.97
CA ARG A 133 17.81 5.65 3.46
C ARG A 133 16.88 5.82 4.67
N GLY A 134 16.49 4.72 5.30
CA GLY A 134 15.73 4.73 6.55
C GLY A 134 14.21 4.74 6.39
N LEU A 135 13.66 4.40 5.21
CA LEU A 135 12.23 4.12 5.10
C LEU A 135 11.88 2.89 5.96
N ASP A 136 10.98 3.07 6.90
CA ASP A 136 10.39 2.04 7.75
C ASP A 136 9.14 1.47 7.07
N LEU A 137 9.26 0.22 6.63
CA LEU A 137 8.18 -0.52 5.99
C LEU A 137 7.02 -0.84 6.96
N ASN A 138 7.25 -0.71 8.27
CA ASN A 138 6.28 -0.97 9.32
C ASN A 138 5.68 0.29 9.92
N LYS A 139 5.95 1.47 9.32
CA LYS A 139 5.41 2.72 9.81
C LYS A 139 3.87 2.65 9.81
N ARG A 140 3.26 2.74 10.99
CA ARG A 140 1.81 2.78 11.20
C ARG A 140 1.37 4.13 11.76
N GLU A 141 0.18 4.55 11.34
CA GLU A 141 -0.55 5.72 11.80
C GLU A 141 -2.03 5.32 11.91
N ALA A 142 -2.76 5.83 12.91
CA ALA A 142 -4.10 5.33 13.25
C ALA A 142 -5.17 5.50 12.15
N ASP A 143 -4.94 6.39 11.21
CA ASP A 143 -5.83 6.79 10.11
C ASP A 143 -5.31 6.36 8.73
N ILE A 144 -4.22 5.59 8.68
CA ILE A 144 -3.60 5.16 7.43
C ILE A 144 -3.44 3.66 7.48
N VAL A 145 -4.03 2.97 6.50
CA VAL A 145 -3.92 1.52 6.35
C VAL A 145 -2.45 1.08 6.39
N PRO A 146 -2.10 -0.08 6.94
CA PRO A 146 -0.70 -0.52 6.95
C PRO A 146 -0.18 -0.80 5.54
N ALA A 147 1.12 -0.58 5.30
CA ALA A 147 1.77 -0.85 4.00
C ALA A 147 1.74 -2.33 3.60
N THR A 148 1.48 -3.23 4.55
CA THR A 148 1.29 -4.68 4.34
C THR A 148 -0.04 -5.00 3.67
N LEU A 149 -1.08 -4.20 3.87
CA LEU A 149 -2.40 -4.46 3.29
C LEU A 149 -2.38 -4.41 1.74
N PRO A 150 -1.82 -3.37 1.08
CA PRO A 150 -1.63 -3.39 -0.38
C PRO A 150 -0.77 -4.54 -0.90
N LEU A 151 0.23 -4.99 -0.13
CA LEU A 151 1.08 -6.13 -0.53
C LEU A 151 0.27 -7.43 -0.55
N LEU A 152 -0.53 -7.67 0.49
CA LEU A 152 -1.34 -8.89 0.64
C LEU A 152 -2.49 -8.93 -0.38
N THR A 153 -3.19 -7.81 -0.58
CA THR A 153 -4.34 -7.75 -1.50
C THR A 153 -3.91 -7.92 -2.97
N ARG A 154 -2.67 -7.53 -3.30
CA ARG A 154 -2.08 -7.64 -4.63
C ARG A 154 -1.13 -8.83 -4.81
N LEU A 155 -1.08 -9.74 -3.84
CA LEU A 155 -0.32 -10.98 -3.94
C LEU A 155 -0.89 -11.84 -5.08
N GLY A 156 -0.01 -12.29 -5.97
CA GLY A 156 -0.33 -13.09 -7.15
C GLY A 156 -0.75 -12.26 -8.38
N THR A 157 -0.86 -10.93 -8.26
CA THR A 157 -1.09 -10.02 -9.41
C THR A 157 0.05 -9.05 -9.62
N VAL A 158 0.43 -8.32 -8.58
CA VAL A 158 1.52 -7.33 -8.62
C VAL A 158 2.75 -7.88 -7.91
N TYR A 159 2.53 -8.53 -6.77
CA TYR A 159 3.59 -9.11 -5.96
C TYR A 159 3.58 -10.63 -6.04
N SER A 160 4.77 -11.22 -6.05
CA SER A 160 4.99 -12.66 -5.92
C SER A 160 5.37 -13.04 -4.49
N MET A 161 5.40 -14.34 -4.19
CA MET A 161 5.95 -14.83 -2.91
C MET A 161 7.43 -14.46 -2.73
N THR A 162 8.20 -14.37 -3.82
CA THR A 162 9.60 -13.92 -3.78
C THR A 162 9.68 -12.47 -3.32
N ASP A 163 8.77 -11.61 -3.78
CA ASP A 163 8.72 -10.21 -3.36
C ASP A 163 8.34 -10.10 -1.88
N LEU A 164 7.35 -10.86 -1.41
CA LEU A 164 7.00 -10.91 0.02
C LEU A 164 8.18 -11.36 0.89
N ASN A 165 8.91 -12.39 0.48
CA ASN A 165 10.12 -12.82 1.20
C ASN A 165 11.19 -11.73 1.24
N TRP A 166 11.32 -10.93 0.18
CA TRP A 166 12.21 -9.77 0.19
C TRP A 166 11.75 -8.72 1.21
N PHE A 167 10.46 -8.38 1.27
CA PHE A 167 9.93 -7.43 2.24
C PHE A 167 10.24 -7.87 3.68
N VAL A 168 9.97 -9.14 3.99
CA VAL A 168 10.26 -9.72 5.32
C VAL A 168 11.75 -9.70 5.62
N ALA A 169 12.60 -10.10 4.66
CA ALA A 169 14.05 -10.08 4.81
C ALA A 169 14.61 -8.66 5.00
N ASN A 170 13.86 -7.62 4.61
CA ASN A 170 14.21 -6.21 4.77
C ASN A 170 13.44 -5.56 5.92
N GLY A 171 12.96 -6.35 6.87
CA GLY A 171 12.44 -5.88 8.15
C GLY A 171 10.95 -5.59 8.18
N MET A 172 10.20 -5.84 7.10
CA MET A 172 8.73 -5.80 7.18
C MET A 172 8.22 -6.96 8.04
N VAL A 173 7.39 -6.64 9.01
CA VAL A 173 6.67 -7.61 9.83
C VAL A 173 5.47 -8.10 9.00
N LEU A 174 5.33 -9.42 8.89
CA LEU A 174 4.16 -10.09 8.32
C LEU A 174 3.74 -11.24 9.24
N GLY A 175 2.53 -11.17 9.77
CA GLY A 175 1.90 -12.18 10.63
C GLY A 175 1.53 -11.70 12.03
N ASP A 176 2.27 -10.75 12.58
CA ASP A 176 2.02 -10.22 13.93
C ASP A 176 1.11 -8.98 13.92
N GLU A 177 0.80 -8.45 12.74
CA GLU A 177 -0.07 -7.29 12.59
C GLU A 177 -1.54 -7.65 12.81
N THR A 178 -2.21 -6.79 13.58
CA THR A 178 -3.67 -6.73 13.64
C THR A 178 -4.19 -5.61 12.73
N TYR A 179 -5.37 -5.83 12.16
CA TYR A 179 -6.07 -4.91 11.28
C TYR A 179 -7.47 -4.66 11.85
N SER A 180 -7.77 -3.42 12.20
CA SER A 180 -9.12 -3.02 12.60
C SER A 180 -10.10 -3.16 11.43
N ILE A 181 -11.38 -3.33 11.75
CA ILE A 181 -12.43 -3.40 10.74
C ILE A 181 -12.53 -2.08 9.97
N GLU A 182 -12.32 -0.95 10.64
CA GLU A 182 -12.30 0.38 10.04
C GLU A 182 -11.18 0.51 8.99
N GLU A 183 -9.96 0.03 9.29
CA GLU A 183 -8.86 0.00 8.32
C GLU A 183 -9.22 -0.82 7.07
N LEU A 184 -9.86 -1.99 7.26
CA LEU A 184 -10.21 -2.88 6.15
C LEU A 184 -11.38 -2.37 5.30
N VAL A 185 -12.42 -1.82 5.94
CA VAL A 185 -13.59 -1.26 5.24
C VAL A 185 -13.22 0.03 4.52
N GLY A 186 -12.36 0.86 5.13
CA GLY A 186 -11.86 2.09 4.52
C GLY A 186 -10.82 1.87 3.43
N TYR A 187 -10.35 0.63 3.22
CA TYR A 187 -9.33 0.35 2.22
C TYR A 187 -9.88 0.38 0.80
N GLU A 188 -9.26 1.23 -0.01
CA GLU A 188 -9.63 1.48 -1.40
C GLU A 188 -8.41 1.37 -2.32
N ASP A 189 -8.53 0.56 -3.38
CA ASP A 189 -7.42 0.33 -4.31
C ASP A 189 -7.90 0.21 -5.77
N ARG A 190 -7.16 0.82 -6.69
CA ARG A 190 -7.39 0.76 -8.14
C ARG A 190 -7.22 -0.63 -8.74
N VAL A 191 -6.35 -1.48 -8.22
CA VAL A 191 -6.19 -2.88 -8.69
C VAL A 191 -7.44 -3.72 -8.40
N LEU A 192 -8.21 -3.33 -7.39
CA LEU A 192 -9.52 -3.93 -7.10
C LEU A 192 -10.61 -3.49 -8.10
N SER A 193 -10.34 -2.55 -9.02
CA SER A 193 -11.34 -1.93 -9.90
C SER A 193 -11.13 -2.13 -11.39
N THR A 194 -12.24 -2.42 -12.10
CA THR A 194 -12.27 -2.64 -13.55
C THR A 194 -12.49 -1.38 -14.39
N ARG A 195 -12.99 -0.29 -13.79
CA ARG A 195 -13.31 0.96 -14.49
C ARG A 195 -13.35 2.13 -13.49
N ASP A 196 -12.26 2.89 -13.41
CA ASP A 196 -12.17 4.27 -12.91
C ASP A 196 -12.76 4.62 -11.51
N ARG A 197 -13.10 3.63 -10.68
CA ARG A 197 -13.57 3.85 -9.29
C ARG A 197 -12.85 2.91 -8.34
N TYR A 198 -12.28 3.37 -7.24
CA TYR A 198 -11.73 2.48 -6.23
C TYR A 198 -12.79 1.46 -5.76
N ARG A 199 -12.44 0.18 -5.68
CA ARG A 199 -13.32 -0.88 -5.13
C ARG A 199 -12.80 -1.24 -3.74
N GLN A 200 -13.74 -1.50 -2.84
CA GLN A 200 -13.45 -1.92 -1.47
C GLN A 200 -13.23 -3.44 -1.40
N LEU A 201 -12.64 -3.89 -0.29
CA LEU A 201 -12.53 -5.31 0.02
C LEU A 201 -13.91 -5.97 0.16
N THR A 202 -14.01 -7.24 -0.25
CA THR A 202 -15.21 -8.04 0.00
C THR A 202 -15.20 -8.51 1.46
N MET A 203 -15.89 -7.77 2.34
CA MET A 203 -15.97 -8.08 3.77
C MET A 203 -16.95 -9.22 4.07
N PRO A 204 -16.76 -9.99 5.15
CA PRO A 204 -17.73 -11.00 5.59
C PRO A 204 -19.06 -10.38 6.05
N ASP A 205 -20.18 -11.08 5.86
CA ASP A 205 -21.54 -10.56 6.14
C ASP A 205 -21.71 -9.99 7.56
N ASN A 206 -20.98 -10.54 8.54
CA ASN A 206 -21.03 -10.16 9.95
C ASN A 206 -19.89 -9.22 10.39
N PHE A 207 -19.21 -8.54 9.46
CA PHE A 207 -17.99 -7.76 9.74
C PHE A 207 -18.12 -6.74 10.87
N LEU A 208 -19.31 -6.14 11.06
CA LEU A 208 -19.58 -5.17 12.13
C LEU A 208 -19.48 -5.77 13.55
N ASN A 209 -19.52 -7.10 13.68
CA ASN A 209 -19.42 -7.80 14.95
C ASN A 209 -18.04 -8.44 15.16
N LEU A 210 -17.11 -8.25 14.22
CA LEU A 210 -15.77 -8.79 14.32
C LEU A 210 -14.86 -7.81 15.08
N GLY A 211 -13.91 -8.35 15.84
CA GLY A 211 -12.83 -7.57 16.42
C GLY A 211 -11.72 -7.29 15.40
N ASP A 212 -10.50 -7.08 15.89
CA ASP A 212 -9.34 -6.96 15.03
C ASP A 212 -9.06 -8.25 14.27
N GLN A 213 -8.66 -8.11 13.01
CA GLN A 213 -8.37 -9.19 12.08
C GLN A 213 -6.87 -9.49 12.04
N ASN A 214 -6.50 -10.76 11.91
CA ASN A 214 -5.12 -11.19 11.76
C ASN A 214 -4.73 -11.34 10.28
N LEU A 215 -3.47 -11.74 10.01
CA LEU A 215 -2.98 -11.97 8.65
C LEU A 215 -3.85 -12.96 7.85
N LEU A 216 -4.28 -14.06 8.47
CA LEU A 216 -5.09 -15.08 7.80
C LEU A 216 -6.46 -14.54 7.40
N ASP A 217 -7.10 -13.75 8.27
CA ASP A 217 -8.37 -13.08 7.99
C ASP A 217 -8.23 -12.18 6.74
N VAL A 218 -7.17 -11.36 6.69
CA VAL A 218 -6.88 -10.47 5.55
C VAL A 218 -6.62 -11.25 4.26
N LEU A 219 -5.89 -12.36 4.32
CA LEU A 219 -5.66 -13.22 3.15
C LEU A 219 -6.96 -13.84 2.63
N ILE A 220 -7.87 -14.24 3.51
CA ILE A 220 -9.20 -14.77 3.14
C ILE A 220 -10.07 -13.69 2.51
N ILE A 221 -10.10 -12.49 3.09
CA ILE A 221 -10.78 -11.31 2.52
C ILE A 221 -10.18 -10.97 1.14
N ALA A 222 -8.85 -10.97 1.02
CA ALA A 222 -8.17 -10.74 -0.25
C ALA A 222 -8.52 -11.81 -1.29
N LEU A 223 -8.59 -13.08 -0.90
CA LEU A 223 -9.01 -14.18 -1.79
C LEU A 223 -10.44 -13.99 -2.30
N ALA A 224 -11.35 -13.54 -1.43
CA ALA A 224 -12.73 -13.24 -1.75
C ALA A 224 -12.92 -11.94 -2.55
N THR A 225 -11.92 -11.06 -2.53
CA THR A 225 -11.94 -9.80 -3.25
C THR A 225 -11.57 -10.01 -4.71
N ASP A 226 -12.44 -9.53 -5.59
CA ASP A 226 -12.25 -9.55 -7.03
C ASP A 226 -11.33 -8.41 -7.47
N VAL A 227 -10.52 -8.66 -8.49
CA VAL A 227 -9.52 -7.72 -9.01
C VAL A 227 -9.67 -7.56 -10.51
N SER A 228 -9.30 -6.39 -11.03
CA SER A 228 -9.42 -6.10 -12.45
C SER A 228 -8.27 -6.69 -13.27
N VAL A 229 -8.30 -7.99 -13.43
CA VAL A 229 -7.37 -8.72 -14.28
C VAL A 229 -8.13 -9.71 -15.15
N ASN A 230 -7.48 -10.22 -16.20
CA ASN A 230 -8.13 -11.25 -17.02
C ASN A 230 -8.28 -12.58 -16.24
N ALA A 231 -9.14 -13.48 -16.74
CA ALA A 231 -9.44 -14.75 -16.08
C ALA A 231 -8.18 -15.61 -15.76
N ARG A 232 -7.16 -15.58 -16.62
CA ARG A 232 -5.90 -16.31 -16.38
C ARG A 232 -5.12 -15.72 -15.22
N GLN A 233 -4.96 -14.41 -15.17
CA GLN A 233 -4.30 -13.72 -14.06
C GLN A 233 -5.07 -13.90 -12.75
N GLN A 234 -6.41 -13.90 -12.81
CA GLN A 234 -7.24 -14.15 -11.63
C GLN A 234 -7.07 -15.58 -11.09
N ALA A 235 -6.98 -16.56 -11.99
CA ALA A 235 -6.68 -17.95 -11.61
C ALA A 235 -5.30 -18.08 -10.97
N LEU A 236 -4.26 -17.45 -11.53
CA LEU A 236 -2.91 -17.44 -10.95
C LEU A 236 -2.89 -16.79 -9.57
N ARG A 237 -3.57 -15.64 -9.43
CA ARG A 237 -3.70 -14.93 -8.15
C ARG A 237 -4.30 -15.83 -7.07
N ARG A 238 -5.43 -16.46 -7.39
CA ARG A 238 -6.13 -17.39 -6.49
C ARG A 238 -5.25 -18.59 -6.15
N ASP A 239 -4.52 -19.15 -7.11
CA ASP A 239 -3.61 -20.25 -6.84
C ASP A 239 -2.53 -19.88 -5.80
N VAL A 240 -1.90 -18.72 -5.96
CA VAL A 240 -0.91 -18.20 -5.00
C VAL A 240 -1.54 -17.99 -3.62
N LEU A 241 -2.69 -17.31 -3.55
CA LEU A 241 -3.37 -17.04 -2.28
C LEU A 241 -3.82 -18.33 -1.59
N CYS A 242 -4.43 -19.28 -2.32
CA CYS A 242 -4.90 -20.53 -1.76
C CYS A 242 -3.75 -21.38 -1.21
N ASN A 243 -2.61 -21.43 -1.91
CA ASN A 243 -1.40 -22.10 -1.42
C ASN A 243 -0.87 -21.41 -0.16
N PHE A 244 -0.80 -20.08 -0.15
CA PHE A 244 -0.27 -19.35 0.99
C PHE A 244 -1.17 -19.44 2.23
N ILE A 245 -2.49 -19.32 2.05
CA ILE A 245 -3.49 -19.53 3.11
C ILE A 245 -3.37 -20.94 3.68
N THR A 246 -3.25 -21.96 2.83
CA THR A 246 -3.10 -23.36 3.29
C THR A 246 -1.85 -23.53 4.16
N TYR A 247 -0.74 -22.88 3.77
CA TYR A 247 0.49 -22.87 4.56
C TYR A 247 0.34 -22.12 5.89
N ALA A 248 -0.30 -20.94 5.88
CA ALA A 248 -0.44 -20.09 7.05
C ALA A 248 -1.52 -20.57 8.03
N ALA A 249 -2.48 -21.39 7.60
CA ALA A 249 -3.69 -21.72 8.35
C ALA A 249 -3.44 -22.33 9.74
N SER A 250 -2.34 -23.06 9.95
CA SER A 250 -2.04 -23.69 11.24
C SER A 250 -1.56 -22.70 12.30
N ALA A 251 -1.14 -21.50 11.91
CA ALA A 251 -0.61 -20.49 12.81
C ALA A 251 -1.69 -19.53 13.35
N TYR A 252 -2.90 -19.54 12.79
CA TYR A 252 -3.95 -18.59 13.15
C TYR A 252 -5.28 -19.29 13.45
N THR A 253 -6.04 -18.69 14.35
CA THR A 253 -7.43 -19.08 14.58
C THR A 253 -8.34 -18.26 13.66
N PRO A 254 -9.27 -18.87 12.92
CA PRO A 254 -10.23 -18.12 12.11
C PRO A 254 -11.09 -17.17 12.95
N SER A 255 -11.20 -15.91 12.55
CA SER A 255 -12.04 -14.92 13.26
C SER A 255 -13.50 -14.91 12.78
N PHE A 256 -13.77 -15.52 11.62
CA PHE A 256 -15.11 -15.67 11.05
C PHE A 256 -15.23 -16.97 10.24
N ASP A 257 -16.44 -17.26 9.73
CA ASP A 257 -16.70 -18.43 8.90
C ASP A 257 -16.10 -18.24 7.49
N TYR A 258 -14.83 -18.62 7.36
CA TYR A 258 -14.06 -18.53 6.11
C TYR A 258 -14.71 -19.30 4.96
N LEU A 259 -15.25 -20.49 5.26
CA LEU A 259 -15.85 -21.35 4.24
C LEU A 259 -17.11 -20.69 3.66
N ARG A 260 -18.02 -20.26 4.53
CA ARG A 260 -19.23 -19.55 4.10
C ARG A 260 -18.88 -18.28 3.35
N HIS A 261 -17.94 -17.48 3.87
CA HIS A 261 -17.53 -16.24 3.23
C HIS A 261 -17.01 -16.47 1.81
N VAL A 262 -16.05 -17.38 1.62
CA VAL A 262 -15.44 -17.63 0.30
C VAL A 262 -16.46 -18.21 -0.68
N LEU A 263 -17.30 -19.17 -0.27
CA LEU A 263 -18.30 -19.76 -1.16
C LEU A 263 -19.38 -18.76 -1.60
N LYS A 264 -19.77 -17.84 -0.72
CA LYS A 264 -20.72 -16.76 -1.06
C LYS A 264 -20.08 -15.76 -2.01
N SER A 265 -18.91 -15.25 -1.64
CA SER A 265 -18.21 -14.14 -2.30
C SER A 265 -17.58 -14.51 -3.63
N VAL A 266 -17.19 -15.78 -3.82
CA VAL A 266 -16.49 -16.24 -5.02
C VAL A 266 -17.27 -17.36 -5.70
N PRO A 267 -18.11 -17.06 -6.70
CA PRO A 267 -18.91 -18.07 -7.40
C PRO A 267 -18.07 -19.21 -8.00
N ASP A 268 -16.83 -18.94 -8.39
CA ASP A 268 -15.93 -19.96 -8.95
C ASP A 268 -15.53 -21.05 -7.94
N PHE A 269 -15.71 -20.81 -6.64
CA PHE A 269 -15.42 -21.78 -5.58
C PHE A 269 -16.58 -22.75 -5.32
N ARG A 270 -17.72 -22.51 -5.96
CA ARG A 270 -18.96 -23.29 -5.82
C ARG A 270 -18.85 -24.61 -6.58
N GLY A 271 -19.60 -25.61 -6.14
CA GLY A 271 -19.47 -27.00 -6.58
C GLY A 271 -19.56 -27.18 -8.09
N ASP A 272 -20.40 -26.36 -8.75
CA ASP A 272 -20.55 -26.36 -10.20
C ASP A 272 -19.26 -26.01 -10.95
N ASN A 273 -18.35 -25.25 -10.37
CA ASN A 273 -17.16 -24.74 -11.05
C ASN A 273 -15.90 -25.55 -10.71
N ILE A 274 -15.99 -26.46 -9.73
CA ILE A 274 -14.88 -27.32 -9.34
C ILE A 274 -14.50 -28.24 -10.50
N GLY A 275 -13.27 -28.09 -11.00
CA GLY A 275 -12.75 -28.86 -12.13
C GLY A 275 -13.22 -28.40 -13.51
N LYS A 276 -14.05 -27.35 -13.60
CA LYS A 276 -14.42 -26.73 -14.88
C LYS A 276 -13.30 -25.81 -15.39
N GLN A 277 -13.27 -25.66 -16.71
CA GLN A 277 -12.40 -24.73 -17.41
C GLN A 277 -13.22 -23.54 -17.90
N THR A 278 -12.83 -22.33 -17.52
CA THR A 278 -13.53 -21.12 -17.97
C THR A 278 -12.77 -20.51 -19.14
N GLN A 279 -13.47 -20.27 -20.25
CA GLN A 279 -12.90 -19.64 -21.43
C GLN A 279 -12.76 -18.14 -21.18
N GLY A 280 -11.53 -17.62 -21.21
CA GLY A 280 -11.28 -16.18 -21.19
C GLY A 280 -11.54 -15.52 -22.55
N ASN A 281 -11.68 -14.20 -22.56
CA ASN A 281 -11.65 -13.41 -23.79
C ASN A 281 -10.32 -13.67 -24.52
N GLY A 282 -10.40 -14.27 -25.71
CA GLY A 282 -9.23 -14.73 -26.48
C GLY A 282 -9.09 -16.25 -26.61
N GLY A 283 -10.05 -17.04 -26.10
CA GLY A 283 -10.10 -18.49 -26.32
C GLY A 283 -9.16 -19.33 -25.44
N VAL A 284 -8.51 -18.71 -24.46
CA VAL A 284 -7.63 -19.40 -23.49
C VAL A 284 -8.46 -19.91 -22.32
N TYR A 285 -8.39 -21.21 -22.07
CA TYR A 285 -9.04 -21.86 -20.93
C TYR A 285 -8.16 -21.72 -19.68
N ALA A 286 -8.73 -21.24 -18.58
CA ALA A 286 -8.11 -21.33 -17.26
C ALA A 286 -8.87 -22.38 -16.43
N VAL A 287 -8.14 -23.39 -15.93
CA VAL A 287 -8.70 -24.34 -14.96
C VAL A 287 -8.79 -23.64 -13.61
N PHE A 288 -9.87 -23.85 -12.88
CA PHE A 288 -9.93 -23.43 -11.48
C PHE A 288 -8.76 -24.06 -10.69
N PRO A 289 -7.99 -23.29 -9.90
CA PRO A 289 -6.76 -23.80 -9.29
C PRO A 289 -7.00 -24.98 -8.34
N THR A 290 -6.23 -26.07 -8.52
CA THR A 290 -6.31 -27.25 -7.66
C THR A 290 -6.02 -26.91 -6.19
N SER A 291 -5.10 -25.97 -5.93
CA SER A 291 -4.80 -25.47 -4.58
C SER A 291 -6.05 -24.91 -3.89
N CYS A 292 -6.90 -24.19 -4.62
CA CYS A 292 -8.15 -23.65 -4.07
C CYS A 292 -9.19 -24.74 -3.81
N VAL A 293 -9.27 -25.75 -4.67
CA VAL A 293 -10.13 -26.92 -4.39
C VAL A 293 -9.70 -27.62 -3.11
N LEU A 294 -8.38 -27.81 -2.93
CA LEU A 294 -7.82 -28.42 -1.73
C LEU A 294 -8.08 -27.58 -0.47
N LEU A 295 -7.89 -26.26 -0.57
CA LEU A 295 -8.17 -25.34 0.53
C LEU A 295 -9.64 -25.41 0.96
N VAL A 296 -10.59 -25.31 0.02
CA VAL A 296 -12.03 -25.37 0.34
C VAL A 296 -12.41 -26.73 0.92
N LYS A 297 -11.87 -27.82 0.36
CA LYS A 297 -12.06 -29.16 0.95
C LYS A 297 -11.54 -29.24 2.38
N ALA A 298 -10.36 -28.68 2.66
CA ALA A 298 -9.79 -28.65 4.00
C ALA A 298 -10.67 -27.85 4.96
N MET A 299 -11.11 -26.65 4.57
CA MET A 299 -12.06 -25.82 5.34
C MET A 299 -13.36 -26.57 5.61
N ALA A 300 -13.96 -27.21 4.60
CA ALA A 300 -15.19 -27.98 4.75
C ALA A 300 -15.00 -29.19 5.67
N THR A 301 -13.88 -29.90 5.53
CA THR A 301 -13.56 -31.07 6.35
C THR A 301 -13.38 -30.71 7.82
N SER A 302 -12.82 -29.53 8.12
CA SER A 302 -12.66 -29.04 9.49
C SER A 302 -13.88 -28.28 10.03
N HIS A 303 -14.87 -27.95 9.18
CA HIS A 303 -16.02 -27.16 9.59
C HIS A 303 -16.95 -27.94 10.54
N ALA A 304 -17.22 -27.38 11.71
CA ALA A 304 -18.05 -28.01 12.75
C ALA A 304 -19.53 -28.12 12.36
N HIS A 305 -20.03 -27.14 11.60
CA HIS A 305 -21.43 -27.04 11.18
C HIS A 305 -21.58 -27.09 9.66
N LEU A 306 -20.85 -28.02 9.01
CA LEU A 306 -20.88 -28.15 7.55
C LEU A 306 -22.29 -28.45 7.02
N ASP A 307 -23.11 -29.14 7.80
CA ASP A 307 -24.52 -29.43 7.56
C ASP A 307 -25.37 -28.15 7.40
N GLN A 308 -25.09 -27.12 8.20
CA GLN A 308 -25.79 -25.84 8.11
C GLN A 308 -25.46 -25.09 6.83
N ILE A 309 -24.17 -25.03 6.45
CA ILE A 309 -23.73 -24.40 5.18
C ILE A 309 -24.29 -25.17 3.99
N THR A 310 -24.27 -26.50 4.05
CA THR A 310 -24.85 -27.36 3.02
C THR A 310 -26.33 -27.09 2.83
N SER A 311 -27.08 -27.01 3.93
CA SER A 311 -28.52 -26.71 3.91
C SER A 311 -28.81 -25.30 3.38
N GLU A 312 -27.96 -24.33 3.72
CA GLU A 312 -28.05 -22.95 3.23
C GLU A 312 -27.97 -22.90 1.70
N PHE A 313 -26.96 -23.52 1.08
CA PHE A 313 -26.84 -23.55 -0.38
C PHE A 313 -27.95 -24.37 -1.05
N ALA A 314 -28.40 -25.47 -0.44
CA ALA A 314 -29.54 -26.25 -0.95
C ALA A 314 -30.83 -25.42 -0.98
N ASN A 315 -31.12 -24.67 0.09
CA ASN A 315 -32.30 -23.81 0.20
C ASN A 315 -32.24 -22.61 -0.76
N GLN A 316 -31.04 -22.16 -1.14
CA GLN A 316 -30.83 -21.13 -2.15
C GLN A 316 -30.90 -21.67 -3.59
N GLY A 317 -31.09 -22.99 -3.78
CA GLY A 317 -31.16 -23.63 -5.08
C GLY A 317 -29.80 -23.97 -5.71
N ASP A 318 -28.69 -23.78 -4.99
CA ASP A 318 -27.34 -24.16 -5.42
C ASP A 318 -27.06 -25.63 -5.08
N VAL A 319 -27.85 -26.51 -5.71
CA VAL A 319 -27.79 -27.97 -5.53
C VAL A 319 -26.40 -28.54 -5.82
N PRO A 320 -25.64 -28.08 -6.83
CA PRO A 320 -24.30 -28.59 -7.10
C PRO A 320 -23.30 -28.31 -5.97
N THR A 321 -23.33 -27.11 -5.38
CA THR A 321 -22.50 -26.79 -4.21
C THR A 321 -22.90 -27.62 -3.00
N ALA A 322 -24.20 -27.71 -2.71
CA ALA A 322 -24.69 -28.52 -1.60
C ALA A 322 -24.28 -30.00 -1.75
N SER A 323 -24.42 -30.56 -2.96
CA SER A 323 -24.05 -31.95 -3.25
C SER A 323 -22.55 -32.20 -3.08
N TRP A 324 -21.72 -31.25 -3.51
CA TRP A 324 -20.28 -31.33 -3.33
C TRP A 324 -19.88 -31.28 -1.85
N LEU A 325 -20.45 -30.36 -1.06
CA LEU A 325 -20.23 -30.29 0.39
C LEU A 325 -20.70 -31.56 1.11
N LEU A 326 -21.85 -32.13 0.72
CA LEU A 326 -22.32 -33.43 1.21
C LEU A 326 -21.32 -34.55 0.94
N SER A 327 -20.73 -34.60 -0.27
CA SER A 327 -19.71 -35.60 -0.60
C SER A 327 -18.48 -35.52 0.31
N ILE A 328 -18.09 -34.31 0.70
CA ILE A 328 -16.97 -34.08 1.62
C ILE A 328 -17.37 -34.55 3.02
N GLN A 329 -18.59 -34.23 3.47
CA GLN A 329 -19.13 -34.67 4.75
C GLN A 329 -19.17 -36.19 4.87
N GLN A 330 -19.66 -36.89 3.84
CA GLN A 330 -19.71 -38.35 3.78
C GLN A 330 -18.32 -39.00 3.77
N GLY A 331 -17.30 -38.30 3.27
CA GLY A 331 -15.91 -38.76 3.34
C GLY A 331 -15.25 -38.62 4.72
N ARG A 332 -15.90 -37.97 5.69
CA ARG A 332 -15.41 -37.82 7.08
C ARG A 332 -15.78 -39.02 7.97
N SER A 333 -16.85 -39.73 7.61
CA SER A 333 -17.42 -40.88 8.32
C SER A 333 -16.81 -42.19 7.82
#